data_AF-A0A1S9ABR4-F1
#
_entry.id   AF-A0A1S9ABR4-F1
#
_cell.length_a   1.000
_cell.length_b   1.000
_cell.length_c   1.000
_cell.angle_alpha   90.00
_cell.angle_beta   90.00
_cell.angle_gamma   90.00
#
_symmetry.space_group_name_H-M   'P 1'
#
loop_
_entity.id
_entity.type
_entity.pdbx_description
1 polymer ?
#
loop_
_entity_poly.entity_id
_entity_poly.type
_entity_poly.pdbx_seq_one_letter_code
_entity_poly.pdbx_strand_id
1 'polypeptide(L)'
;MSLLMRVPPNVVQAIRAFRVVELQQEAARLGHHFLYAHCANTLTKQQVCARIGESFHFPKPWSKNFDALRKCLTETISEAGPQPGFLVVLEQLPQAQKFDKEARENLLDVFRDAAEFWAEKKVPFRVFYSFSLGESMP
;
A
#
# COMPACT_ATOMS: atom_id res chain seq x y z
N MET A 1 21.39 -10.12 7.11
CA MET A 1 21.52 -8.98 6.16
C MET A 1 20.11 -8.48 5.89
N SER A 2 19.81 -7.22 6.19
CA SER A 2 18.43 -6.69 6.16
C SER A 2 17.88 -6.68 4.73
N LEU A 3 16.74 -7.31 4.50
CA LEU A 3 16.08 -7.39 3.19
C LEU A 3 15.76 -6.02 2.60
N LEU A 4 15.50 -5.04 3.47
CA LEU A 4 15.18 -3.66 3.08
C LEU A 4 16.42 -2.79 2.79
N MET A 5 17.66 -3.27 2.98
CA MET A 5 18.85 -2.45 2.72
C MET A 5 19.10 -2.16 1.24
N ARG A 6 18.57 -3.00 0.34
CA ARG A 6 18.60 -2.78 -1.11
C ARG A 6 17.36 -2.09 -1.65
N VAL A 7 16.32 -1.96 -0.82
CA VAL A 7 15.05 -1.38 -1.22
C VAL A 7 15.08 0.11 -0.87
N PRO A 8 14.77 1.01 -1.82
CA PRO A 8 14.72 2.43 -1.52
C PRO A 8 13.79 2.70 -0.32
N PRO A 9 14.09 3.73 0.49
CA PRO A 9 13.21 4.09 1.60
C PRO A 9 11.81 4.47 1.11
N ASN A 10 11.68 5.01 -0.11
CA ASN A 10 10.43 5.42 -0.73
C ASN A 10 10.28 4.71 -2.08
N VAL A 11 9.46 3.66 -2.15
CA VAL A 11 9.29 2.88 -3.39
C VAL A 11 7.93 2.22 -3.45
N VAL A 12 7.40 2.07 -4.66
CA VAL A 12 6.19 1.29 -4.96
C VAL A 12 6.57 0.17 -5.91
N GLN A 13 6.69 -1.06 -5.40
CA GLN A 13 7.15 -2.22 -6.17
C GLN A 13 6.31 -3.47 -5.92
N ALA A 14 6.40 -4.44 -6.83
CA ALA A 14 5.71 -5.72 -6.64
C ALA A 14 6.37 -6.56 -5.53
N ILE A 15 5.59 -7.31 -4.75
CA ILE A 15 6.04 -8.14 -3.61
C ILE A 15 6.80 -9.43 -4.01
N ARG A 16 7.14 -9.59 -5.29
CA ARG A 16 7.57 -10.85 -5.95
C ARG A 16 8.41 -11.84 -5.13
N ALA A 17 9.42 -11.38 -4.39
CA ALA A 17 10.35 -12.22 -3.63
C ALA A 17 10.31 -12.00 -2.11
N PHE A 18 9.49 -11.06 -1.63
CA PHE A 18 9.42 -10.70 -0.21
C PHE A 18 8.18 -11.36 0.41
N ARG A 19 8.33 -12.06 1.52
CA ARG A 19 7.16 -12.58 2.26
C ARG A 19 6.60 -11.46 3.14
N VAL A 20 5.27 -11.40 3.24
CA VAL A 20 4.57 -10.48 4.15
C VAL A 20 5.11 -10.58 5.58
N VAL A 21 5.37 -11.81 6.04
CA VAL A 21 5.93 -12.09 7.37
C VAL A 21 7.31 -11.45 7.56
N GLU A 22 8.19 -11.53 6.56
CA GLU A 22 9.54 -10.92 6.63
C GLU A 22 9.44 -9.40 6.68
N LEU A 23 8.54 -8.82 5.88
CA LEU A 23 8.26 -7.40 5.86
C LEU A 23 7.67 -6.91 7.18
N GLN A 24 6.77 -7.68 7.77
CA GLN A 24 6.16 -7.40 9.08
C GLN A 24 7.20 -7.45 10.19
N GLN A 25 8.06 -8.47 10.21
CA GLN A 25 9.14 -8.60 11.18
C GLN A 25 10.12 -7.43 11.07
N GLU A 26 10.50 -7.04 9.85
CA GLU A 26 11.42 -5.92 9.63
C GLU A 26 10.77 -4.58 9.99
N ALA A 27 9.48 -4.38 9.69
CA ALA A 27 8.72 -3.21 10.13
C ALA A 27 8.66 -3.15 11.67
N ALA A 28 8.37 -4.26 12.34
CA ALA A 28 8.37 -4.34 13.80
C ALA A 28 9.76 -4.05 14.39
N ARG A 29 10.83 -4.57 13.77
CA ARG A 29 12.21 -4.33 14.21
C ARG A 29 12.63 -2.86 14.05
N LEU A 30 12.18 -2.20 13.00
CA LEU A 30 12.42 -0.78 12.74
C LEU A 30 11.44 0.15 13.49
N GLY A 31 10.38 -0.41 14.10
CA GLY A 31 9.29 0.37 14.71
C GLY A 31 8.43 1.10 13.69
N HIS A 32 8.41 0.68 12.43
CA HIS A 32 7.60 1.28 11.37
C HIS A 32 6.15 0.80 11.41
N HIS A 33 5.23 1.62 10.91
CA HIS A 33 3.84 1.24 10.72
C HIS A 33 3.71 0.20 9.62
N PHE A 34 3.24 -0.99 9.99
CA PHE A 34 2.96 -2.06 9.05
C PHE A 34 1.47 -2.06 8.67
N LEU A 35 1.18 -1.81 7.39
CA LEU A 35 -0.16 -1.72 6.84
C LEU A 35 -0.34 -2.85 5.83
N TYR A 36 -1.10 -3.88 6.18
CA TYR A 36 -1.39 -5.00 5.30
C TYR A 36 -2.84 -4.96 4.85
N ALA A 37 -3.10 -5.03 3.55
CA ALA A 37 -4.44 -5.18 2.99
C ALA A 37 -4.50 -6.39 2.06
N HIS A 38 -5.44 -7.27 2.36
CA HIS A 38 -5.72 -8.44 1.55
C HIS A 38 -6.95 -8.16 0.67
N CYS A 39 -6.72 -7.98 -0.63
CA CYS A 39 -7.75 -7.64 -1.62
C CYS A 39 -8.33 -8.86 -2.35
N ALA A 40 -8.12 -10.08 -1.82
CA ALA A 40 -8.76 -11.27 -2.35
C ALA A 40 -10.29 -11.10 -2.42
N ASN A 41 -10.89 -11.61 -3.49
CA ASN A 41 -12.33 -11.53 -3.76
C ASN A 41 -12.91 -10.12 -4.03
N THR A 42 -12.09 -9.08 -4.15
CA THR A 42 -12.56 -7.76 -4.59
C THR A 42 -12.57 -7.69 -6.12
N LEU A 43 -13.63 -7.13 -6.72
CA LEU A 43 -13.77 -7.09 -8.20
C LEU A 43 -13.79 -5.67 -8.75
N THR A 44 -14.11 -4.67 -7.92
CA THR A 44 -14.31 -3.28 -8.34
C THR A 44 -13.39 -2.34 -7.57
N LYS A 45 -13.08 -1.19 -8.16
CA LYS A 45 -12.27 -0.13 -7.54
C LYS A 45 -12.78 0.25 -6.14
N GLN A 46 -14.10 0.38 -5.96
CA GLN A 46 -14.72 0.67 -4.67
C GLN A 46 -14.50 -0.44 -3.64
N GLN A 47 -14.64 -1.71 -4.03
CA GLN A 47 -14.40 -2.85 -3.12
C GLN A 47 -12.93 -2.89 -2.67
N VAL A 48 -11.99 -2.67 -3.60
CA VAL A 48 -10.56 -2.58 -3.29
C VAL A 48 -10.29 -1.45 -2.29
N CYS A 49 -10.79 -0.23 -2.56
CA CYS A 49 -10.64 0.90 -1.64
C CYS A 49 -11.25 0.63 -0.26
N ALA A 50 -12.46 0.08 -0.23
CA ALA A 50 -13.14 -0.26 1.02
C ALA A 50 -12.31 -1.26 1.83
N ARG A 51 -11.81 -2.32 1.16
CA ARG A 51 -10.99 -3.35 1.79
C ARG A 51 -9.66 -2.82 2.32
N ILE A 52 -8.98 -1.96 1.57
CA ILE A 52 -7.76 -1.29 2.02
C ILE A 52 -8.07 -0.40 3.23
N GLY A 53 -9.14 0.40 3.15
CA GLY A 53 -9.56 1.27 4.26
C GLY A 53 -9.86 0.49 5.54
N GLU A 54 -10.60 -0.62 5.45
CA GLU A 54 -10.86 -1.51 6.58
C GLU A 54 -9.57 -2.12 7.14
N SER A 55 -8.69 -2.60 6.27
CA SER A 55 -7.45 -3.26 6.72
C SER A 55 -6.46 -2.28 7.36
N PHE A 56 -6.47 -1.02 6.93
CA PHE A 56 -5.61 0.02 7.47
C PHE A 56 -6.24 0.70 8.69
N HIS A 57 -7.40 0.23 9.15
CA HIS A 57 -8.19 0.83 10.23
C HIS A 57 -8.52 2.32 10.00
N PHE A 58 -8.62 2.74 8.73
CA PHE A 58 -9.08 4.09 8.41
C PHE A 58 -10.60 4.19 8.59
N PRO A 59 -11.12 5.33 9.07
CA PRO A 59 -12.55 5.42 9.32
C PRO A 59 -13.34 5.39 8.00
N LYS A 60 -14.50 4.72 8.01
CA LYS A 60 -15.34 4.41 6.84
C LYS A 60 -15.63 5.55 5.82
N PRO A 61 -15.70 6.85 6.18
CA PRO A 61 -15.88 7.89 5.16
C PRO A 61 -14.65 8.13 4.27
N TRP A 62 -13.43 7.76 4.70
CA TRP A 62 -12.17 8.06 4.00
C TRP A 62 -11.81 7.06 2.88
N SER A 63 -12.53 5.94 2.75
CA SER A 63 -12.28 4.92 1.72
C SER A 63 -13.12 5.09 0.44
N LYS A 64 -13.85 6.19 0.28
CA LYS A 64 -14.69 6.39 -0.91
C LYS A 64 -13.92 6.78 -2.16
N ASN A 65 -12.78 7.46 -2.03
CA ASN A 65 -11.96 7.97 -3.14
C ASN A 65 -10.46 7.76 -2.88
N PHE A 66 -9.68 7.60 -3.95
CA PHE A 66 -8.22 7.55 -3.83
C PHE A 66 -7.62 8.85 -3.27
N ASP A 67 -8.23 9.98 -3.58
CA ASP A 67 -7.80 11.30 -3.08
C ASP A 67 -7.89 11.37 -1.54
N ALA A 68 -8.95 10.82 -0.96
CA ALA A 68 -9.10 10.73 0.49
C ALA A 68 -8.07 9.79 1.12
N LEU A 69 -7.75 8.68 0.44
CA LEU A 69 -6.73 7.72 0.86
C LEU A 69 -5.33 8.37 0.85
N ARG A 70 -5.03 9.13 -0.19
CA ARG A 70 -3.82 9.96 -0.31
C ARG A 70 -3.72 10.93 0.88
N LYS A 71 -4.75 11.75 1.09
CA LYS A 71 -4.79 12.73 2.18
C LYS A 71 -4.63 12.11 3.56
N CYS A 72 -5.25 10.97 3.81
CA CYS A 72 -5.04 10.26 5.07
C CYS A 72 -3.59 9.80 5.22
N LEU A 73 -3.03 9.18 4.17
CA LEU A 73 -1.66 8.67 4.21
C LEU A 73 -0.61 9.78 4.32
N THR A 74 -0.89 10.99 3.84
CA THR A 74 0.04 12.12 3.88
C THR A 74 -0.32 13.12 4.96
N GLU A 75 -1.36 13.93 4.77
CA GLU A 75 -1.74 15.04 5.64
C GLU A 75 -2.14 14.56 7.04
N THR A 76 -3.11 13.66 7.16
CA THR A 76 -3.63 13.23 8.48
C THR A 76 -2.55 12.57 9.33
N ILE A 77 -1.77 11.67 8.72
CA ILE A 77 -0.68 11.00 9.42
C ILE A 77 0.48 11.96 9.71
N SER A 78 0.76 12.91 8.82
CA SER A 78 1.78 13.94 9.07
C SER A 78 1.38 14.91 10.17
N GLU A 79 0.09 15.23 10.30
CA GLU A 79 -0.44 16.04 11.40
C GLU A 79 -0.40 15.27 12.73
N ALA A 80 -0.51 13.93 12.70
CA ALA A 80 -0.39 13.10 13.89
C ALA A 80 1.01 13.10 14.54
N GLY A 81 2.04 13.60 13.83
CA GLY A 81 3.37 13.80 14.38
C GLY A 81 4.50 13.13 13.58
N PRO A 82 5.73 13.09 14.13
CA PRO A 82 6.87 12.45 13.47
C PRO A 82 6.64 10.94 13.39
N GLN A 83 6.66 10.41 12.17
CA GLN A 83 6.41 9.00 11.90
C GLN A 83 7.74 8.26 11.70
N PRO A 84 7.93 7.09 12.32
CA PRO A 84 9.16 6.31 12.16
C PRO A 84 9.33 5.77 10.74
N GLY A 85 8.21 5.47 10.06
CA GLY A 85 8.18 4.92 8.71
C GLY A 85 6.92 4.13 8.44
N PHE A 86 6.68 3.84 7.16
CA PHE A 86 5.53 3.07 6.69
C PHE A 86 5.99 1.92 5.81
N LEU A 87 5.33 0.79 6.02
CA LEU A 87 5.50 -0.40 5.22
C LEU A 87 4.13 -0.94 4.87
N VAL A 88 3.72 -0.63 3.64
CA VAL A 88 2.42 -0.99 3.08
C VAL A 88 2.56 -2.25 2.24
N VAL A 89 1.66 -3.20 2.44
CA VAL A 89 1.60 -4.45 1.69
C VAL A 89 0.18 -4.67 1.19
N LEU A 90 0.01 -4.66 -0.13
CA LEU A 90 -1.23 -4.96 -0.82
C LEU A 90 -1.11 -6.36 -1.44
N GLU A 91 -1.88 -7.31 -0.93
CA GLU A 91 -1.84 -8.69 -1.41
C GLU A 91 -3.11 -9.03 -2.21
N GLN A 92 -2.95 -9.90 -3.23
CA GLN A 92 -4.05 -10.39 -4.08
C GLN A 92 -4.85 -9.25 -4.72
N LEU A 93 -4.19 -8.23 -5.28
CA LEU A 93 -4.89 -7.21 -6.06
C LEU A 93 -5.58 -7.87 -7.26
N PRO A 94 -6.89 -7.63 -7.45
CA PRO A 94 -7.64 -8.27 -8.51
C PRO A 94 -7.19 -7.82 -9.89
N GLN A 95 -7.14 -8.76 -10.83
CA GLN A 95 -6.93 -8.52 -12.25
C GLN A 95 -8.24 -8.55 -13.05
N ALA A 96 -9.36 -8.21 -12.42
CA ALA A 96 -10.67 -8.24 -13.06
C ALA A 96 -10.80 -7.12 -14.11
N GLN A 97 -11.62 -7.34 -15.13
CA GLN A 97 -11.97 -6.35 -16.16
C GLN A 97 -12.69 -5.10 -15.61
N LYS A 98 -13.08 -5.09 -14.33
CA LYS A 98 -13.60 -3.91 -13.61
C LYS A 98 -12.54 -3.18 -12.78
N PHE A 99 -11.36 -3.76 -12.66
CA PHE A 99 -10.15 -3.16 -12.10
C PHE A 99 -9.08 -3.13 -13.20
N ASP A 100 -9.39 -2.34 -14.23
CA ASP A 100 -8.52 -2.17 -15.39
C ASP A 100 -7.16 -1.58 -15.01
N LYS A 101 -6.25 -1.64 -15.98
CA LYS A 101 -4.90 -1.07 -15.87
C LYS A 101 -4.93 0.38 -15.36
N GLU A 102 -5.88 1.19 -15.83
CA GLU A 102 -6.04 2.59 -15.40
C GLU A 102 -6.44 2.72 -13.92
N ALA A 103 -7.33 1.87 -13.42
CA ALA A 103 -7.73 1.88 -12.01
C ALA A 103 -6.58 1.51 -11.09
N ARG A 104 -5.77 0.54 -11.53
CA ARG A 104 -4.54 0.13 -10.86
C ARG A 104 -3.47 1.22 -10.90
N GLU A 105 -3.24 1.81 -12.06
CA GLU A 105 -2.27 2.90 -12.20
C GLU A 105 -2.66 4.06 -11.30
N ASN A 106 -3.93 4.48 -11.27
CA ASN A 106 -4.40 5.50 -10.31
C ASN A 106 -4.14 5.11 -8.85
N LEU A 107 -4.41 3.86 -8.47
CA LEU A 107 -4.15 3.41 -7.09
C LEU A 107 -2.66 3.48 -6.78
N LEU A 108 -1.80 2.97 -7.67
CA LEU A 108 -0.35 3.01 -7.51
C LEU A 108 0.19 4.43 -7.54
N ASP A 109 -0.41 5.32 -8.33
CA ASP A 109 -0.05 6.73 -8.44
C ASP A 109 -0.30 7.45 -7.12
N VAL A 110 -1.44 7.21 -6.48
CA VAL A 110 -1.74 7.72 -5.14
C VAL A 110 -0.73 7.26 -4.10
N PHE A 111 -0.31 5.99 -4.14
CA PHE A 111 0.73 5.49 -3.25
C PHE A 111 2.12 6.07 -3.58
N ARG A 112 2.42 6.33 -4.86
CA ARG A 112 3.68 6.95 -5.30
C ARG A 112 3.78 8.38 -4.85
N ASP A 113 2.72 9.17 -5.05
CA ASP A 113 2.67 10.54 -4.59
C ASP A 113 2.80 10.61 -3.06
N ALA A 114 2.11 9.74 -2.33
CA ALA A 114 2.30 9.63 -0.88
C ALA A 114 3.74 9.26 -0.52
N ALA A 115 4.37 8.34 -1.24
CA ALA A 115 5.75 7.95 -1.02
C ALA A 115 6.72 9.11 -1.24
N GLU A 116 6.49 9.93 -2.26
CA GLU A 116 7.29 11.12 -2.59
C GLU A 116 7.13 12.20 -1.52
N PHE A 117 5.91 12.48 -1.08
CA PHE A 117 5.64 13.39 0.02
C PHE A 117 6.38 13.00 1.31
N TRP A 118 6.38 11.70 1.65
CA TRP A 118 7.14 11.20 2.79
C TRP A 118 8.65 11.24 2.58
N ALA A 119 9.13 11.09 1.34
CA ALA A 119 10.54 11.20 1.00
C ALA A 119 11.08 12.60 1.31
N GLU A 120 10.31 13.65 0.97
CA GLU A 120 10.64 15.04 1.32
C GLU A 120 10.73 15.25 2.83
N LYS A 121 9.86 14.58 3.60
CA LYS A 121 9.90 14.59 5.07
C LYS A 121 10.95 13.67 5.68
N LYS A 122 11.77 13.00 4.85
CA LYS A 122 12.77 12.00 5.26
C LYS A 122 12.18 10.81 6.02
N VAL A 123 10.92 10.48 5.74
CA VAL A 123 10.23 9.32 6.31
C VAL A 123 10.24 8.19 5.28
N PRO A 124 10.70 6.98 5.64
CA PRO A 124 10.69 5.84 4.73
C PRO A 124 9.25 5.35 4.51
N PHE A 125 8.76 5.40 3.28
CA PHE A 125 7.43 4.92 2.88
C PHE A 125 7.53 3.86 1.78
N ARG A 126 7.42 2.59 2.15
CA ARG A 126 7.59 1.46 1.22
C ARG A 126 6.25 0.81 0.93
N VAL A 127 5.91 0.66 -0.34
CA VAL A 127 4.68 0.00 -0.78
C VAL A 127 5.02 -1.21 -1.62
N PHE A 128 4.52 -2.35 -1.17
CA PHE A 128 4.63 -3.63 -1.84
C PHE A 128 3.25 -4.06 -2.33
N TYR A 129 3.12 -4.44 -3.59
CA TYR A 129 1.85 -4.93 -4.12
C TYR A 129 1.99 -6.29 -4.80
N SER A 130 0.95 -7.13 -4.72
CA SER A 130 0.86 -8.41 -5.42
C SER A 130 -0.38 -8.44 -6.27
N PHE A 131 -0.30 -9.04 -7.45
CA PHE A 131 -1.48 -9.36 -8.23
C PHE A 131 -1.92 -10.78 -7.90
N SER A 132 -3.23 -10.98 -7.76
CA SER A 132 -3.76 -12.34 -7.88
C SER A 132 -3.44 -12.81 -9.31
N LEU A 133 -2.79 -13.96 -9.45
CA LEU A 133 -2.74 -14.68 -10.72
C LEU A 133 -4.19 -15.02 -11.09
N GLY A 134 -4.87 -14.09 -11.75
CA GLY A 134 -6.11 -14.41 -12.44
C GLY A 134 -5.74 -15.45 -13.46
N GLU A 135 -6.39 -16.61 -13.38
CA GLU A 135 -6.29 -17.71 -14.34
C GLU A 135 -6.06 -17.16 -15.75
N SER A 136 -4.80 -17.18 -16.18
CA SER A 136 -4.48 -17.13 -17.60
C SER A 136 -4.65 -18.56 -18.07
N MET A 137 -5.91 -18.99 -18.22
CA MET A 137 -6.19 -20.18 -18.99
C MET A 137 -6.12 -19.80 -20.48
N PRO A 138 -5.42 -20.60 -21.30
CA PRO A 138 -5.16 -20.35 -22.72
C PRO A 138 -6.43 -20.39 -23.59
#